data_AF-A0A2M8C7G2-F1
#
_entry.id   AF-A0A2M8C7G2-F1
#
_cell.length_a   1.000
_cell.length_b   1.000
_cell.length_c   1.000
_cell.angle_alpha   90.00
_cell.angle_beta   90.00
_cell.angle_gamma   90.00
#
_symmetry.space_group_name_H-M   'P 1'
#
loop_
_entity.id
_entity.type
_entity.pdbx_description
1 polymer ?
#
loop_
_entity_poly.entity_id
_entity_poly.type
_entity_poly.pdbx_seq_one_letter_code
_entity_poly.pdbx_strand_id
1 'polypeptide(L)'
;MWLTQQKIADLFGVQRPAITKHLKNIFETGELKEELVSSILEHTTQHGAIKGKTQESKTKYYNLDVVISVGYRVNSSQATAFRIWATERLKEYIIKGFTMDDERLKNPTNFFGKDYFEEQLARIRDIRSSERRFYQKRNTENTCAYRINCMKAISI
;
A
#
# COMPACT_ATOMS: atom_id res chain seq x y z
N MET A 1 1.33 8.70 -1.09
CA MET A 1 2.21 9.60 -0.32
C MET A 1 3.34 10.04 -1.25
N TRP A 2 3.75 11.31 -1.18
CA TRP A 2 4.86 11.86 -1.96
C TRP A 2 5.87 12.54 -1.04
N LEU A 3 7.15 12.19 -1.14
CA LEU A 3 8.22 12.69 -0.27
C LEU A 3 9.40 13.25 -1.08
N THR A 4 10.05 14.28 -0.56
CA THR A 4 11.32 14.78 -1.14
C THR A 4 12.49 13.90 -0.71
N GLN A 5 13.61 13.94 -1.42
CA GLN A 5 14.82 13.19 -1.02
C GLN A 5 15.26 13.51 0.41
N GLN A 6 15.11 14.76 0.84
CA GLN A 6 15.45 15.18 2.19
C GLN A 6 14.56 14.47 3.23
N LYS A 7 13.23 14.46 3.03
CA LYS A 7 12.31 13.77 3.95
C LYS A 7 12.56 12.26 4.01
N ILE A 8 12.95 11.65 2.89
CA ILE A 8 13.34 10.23 2.86
C ILE A 8 14.62 10.01 3.68
N ALA A 9 15.58 10.93 3.58
CA ALA A 9 16.82 10.89 4.34
C ALA A 9 16.53 10.98 5.86
N ASP A 10 15.67 11.92 6.25
CA ASP A 10 15.24 12.11 7.63
C ASP A 10 14.49 10.87 8.16
N LEU A 11 13.59 10.29 7.37
CA LEU A 11 12.83 9.07 7.72
C LEU A 11 13.75 7.89 8.05
N PHE A 12 14.82 7.72 7.27
CA PHE A 12 15.76 6.62 7.47
C PHE A 12 17.01 7.01 8.26
N GLY A 13 17.07 8.22 8.84
CA GLY A 13 18.20 8.66 9.66
C GLY A 13 19.53 8.68 8.91
N VAL A 14 19.53 9.00 7.61
CA VAL A 14 20.74 9.07 6.77
C VAL A 14 20.88 10.42 6.11
N GLN A 15 22.07 10.68 5.55
CA GLN A 15 22.30 11.91 4.81
C GLN A 15 21.69 11.83 3.40
N ARG A 16 21.22 12.97 2.90
CA ARG A 16 20.65 13.11 1.55
C ARG A 16 21.51 12.48 0.42
N PRO A 17 22.85 12.61 0.40
CA PRO A 17 23.68 12.00 -0.64
C PRO A 17 23.55 10.46 -0.71
N ALA A 18 23.30 9.80 0.42
CA ALA A 18 23.06 8.36 0.44
C ALA A 18 21.78 7.99 -0.32
N ILE A 19 20.71 8.77 -0.13
CA ILE A 19 19.46 8.62 -0.87
C ILE A 19 19.69 8.83 -2.37
N THR A 20 20.44 9.87 -2.75
CA THR A 20 20.79 10.12 -4.17
C THR A 20 21.53 8.93 -4.79
N LYS A 21 22.48 8.34 -4.08
CA LYS A 21 23.20 7.13 -4.53
C LYS A 21 22.25 5.95 -4.73
N HIS A 22 21.36 5.68 -3.76
CA HIS A 22 20.41 4.57 -3.88
C HIS A 22 19.43 4.77 -5.03
N LEU A 23 18.90 5.98 -5.21
CA LEU A 23 18.00 6.33 -6.32
C LEU A 23 18.65 6.09 -7.68
N LYS A 24 19.90 6.57 -7.86
CA LYS A 24 20.66 6.35 -9.09
C LYS A 24 20.75 4.86 -9.41
N ASN A 25 21.16 4.05 -8.43
CA ASN A 25 21.28 2.60 -8.63
C ASN A 25 19.92 1.95 -8.91
N ILE A 26 18.82 2.37 -8.27
CA ILE A 26 17.47 1.84 -8.52
C ILE A 26 17.08 2.04 -9.98
N PHE A 27 17.27 3.25 -10.50
CA PHE A 27 16.93 3.58 -11.89
C PHE A 27 17.86 2.92 -12.90
N GLU A 28 19.16 2.84 -12.62
CA GLU A 28 20.13 2.15 -13.48
C GLU A 28 19.83 0.65 -13.58
N THR A 29 19.38 0.02 -12.48
CA THR A 29 18.97 -1.40 -12.49
C THR A 29 17.61 -1.64 -13.16
N GLY A 30 16.86 -0.59 -13.47
CA GLY A 30 15.51 -0.70 -14.01
C GLY A 30 14.46 -1.23 -13.02
N GLU A 31 14.76 -1.29 -11.71
CA GLU A 31 13.80 -1.71 -10.68
C GLU A 31 12.58 -0.79 -10.67
N LEU A 32 12.81 0.52 -10.82
CA LEU A 32 11.77 1.54 -10.97
C LEU A 32 12.07 2.42 -12.18
N LYS A 33 11.03 2.92 -12.84
CA LYS A 33 11.15 3.90 -13.92
C LYS A 33 10.94 5.30 -13.34
N GLU A 34 11.94 6.17 -13.43
CA GLU A 34 11.93 7.51 -12.81
C GLU A 34 10.69 8.33 -13.23
N GLU A 35 10.23 8.18 -14.48
CA GLU A 35 9.05 8.87 -15.03
C GLU A 35 7.73 8.53 -14.33
N LEU A 36 7.61 7.33 -13.76
CA LEU A 36 6.39 6.85 -13.09
C LEU A 36 6.37 7.18 -11.60
N VAL A 37 7.55 7.29 -10.99
CA VAL A 37 7.71 7.35 -9.54
C VAL A 37 8.22 8.69 -9.04
N SER A 38 8.61 9.60 -9.95
CA SER A 38 9.03 10.96 -9.61
C SER A 38 8.13 12.01 -10.24
N SER A 39 7.85 13.07 -9.47
CA SER A 39 7.10 14.24 -9.92
C SER A 39 7.87 15.50 -9.55
N ILE A 40 7.98 16.44 -10.48
CA ILE A 40 8.58 17.75 -10.23
C ILE A 40 7.44 18.69 -9.86
N LEU A 41 7.42 19.15 -8.61
CA LEU A 41 6.55 20.24 -8.21
C LEU A 41 7.35 21.54 -8.26
N GLU A 42 6.92 22.47 -9.08
CA GLU A 42 7.45 23.82 -9.12
C GLU A 42 6.97 24.58 -7.88
N HIS A 43 7.85 24.74 -6.90
CA HIS A 43 7.61 25.67 -5.80
C HIS A 43 8.16 27.04 -6.21
N THR A 44 7.27 28.00 -6.46
CA THR A 44 7.60 29.43 -6.51
C THR A 44 7.96 29.88 -5.11
N THR A 45 9.20 29.62 -4.70
CA THR A 45 9.68 30.11 -3.40
C THR A 45 9.97 31.60 -3.56
N GLN A 46 9.14 32.47 -3.01
CA GLN A 46 9.52 33.87 -2.79
C GLN A 46 10.54 33.90 -1.65
N HIS A 47 11.81 33.65 -1.95
CA HIS A 47 12.88 34.12 -1.08
C HIS A 47 13.24 35.54 -1.52
N GLY A 48 12.92 36.49 -0.65
CA GLY A 48 13.30 37.87 -0.79
C GLY A 48 14.82 38.03 -0.88
N ALA A 49 15.19 39.11 -1.57
CA ALA A 49 16.53 39.70 -1.68
C ALA A 49 17.54 38.96 -2.58
N ILE A 50 17.34 39.06 -3.91
CA ILE A 50 18.28 39.66 -4.88
C ILE A 50 17.48 39.91 -6.18
N LYS A 51 17.43 41.17 -6.66
CA LYS A 51 16.88 41.51 -7.98
C LYS A 51 17.67 40.75 -9.06
N GLY A 52 17.04 39.78 -9.72
CA GLY A 52 17.53 39.22 -10.99
C GLY A 52 17.99 37.76 -11.00
N LYS A 53 17.83 36.98 -9.93
CA LYS A 53 18.05 35.52 -9.97
C LYS A 53 16.87 34.76 -9.39
N THR A 54 15.86 34.51 -10.24
CA THR A 54 14.83 33.52 -9.95
C THR A 54 15.48 32.13 -10.04
N GLN A 55 16.01 31.61 -8.93
CA GLN A 55 16.36 30.19 -8.87
C GLN A 55 15.07 29.40 -8.68
N GLU A 56 14.50 28.93 -9.79
CA GLU A 56 13.45 27.92 -9.76
C GLU A 56 14.04 26.62 -9.19
N SER A 57 13.89 26.41 -7.89
CA SER A 57 14.33 25.16 -7.27
C SER A 57 13.30 24.07 -7.57
N LYS A 58 13.47 23.41 -8.72
CA LYS A 58 12.69 22.23 -9.14
C LYS A 58 12.90 21.12 -8.11
N THR A 59 11.95 20.98 -7.19
CA THR A 59 12.02 19.97 -6.14
C THR A 59 11.35 18.69 -6.62
N LYS A 60 12.13 17.60 -6.71
CA LYS A 60 11.62 16.27 -7.03
C LYS A 60 10.96 15.63 -5.82
N TYR A 61 9.75 15.11 -6.04
CA TYR A 61 8.99 14.30 -5.11
C TYR A 61 8.96 12.86 -5.61
N TYR A 62 9.00 11.91 -4.69
CA TYR A 62 9.02 10.49 -4.97
C TYR A 62 7.85 9.80 -4.28
N ASN A 63 7.25 8.82 -4.96
CA ASN A 63 6.12 8.07 -4.46
C ASN A 63 6.52 7.04 -3.38
N LEU A 64 5.55 6.24 -2.93
CA LEU A 64 5.77 5.21 -1.91
C LEU A 64 6.73 4.09 -2.37
N ASP A 65 6.68 3.70 -3.64
CA ASP A 65 7.52 2.60 -4.16
C ASP A 65 9.00 2.92 -3.99
N VAL A 66 9.39 4.17 -4.28
CA VAL A 66 10.75 4.65 -4.07
C VAL A 66 11.15 4.58 -2.59
N VAL A 67 10.25 4.97 -1.69
CA VAL A 67 10.51 4.93 -0.24
C VAL A 67 10.76 3.49 0.22
N ILE A 68 9.97 2.54 -0.28
CA ILE A 68 10.11 1.12 0.02
C ILE A 68 11.45 0.60 -0.52
N SER A 69 11.74 0.80 -1.81
CA SER A 69 12.99 0.35 -2.44
C SER A 69 14.23 0.90 -1.75
N VAL A 70 14.21 2.18 -1.39
CA VAL A 70 15.31 2.82 -0.65
C VAL A 70 15.42 2.24 0.76
N GLY A 71 14.30 2.06 1.48
CA GLY A 71 14.29 1.50 2.84
C GLY A 71 14.92 0.12 2.93
N TYR A 72 14.80 -0.71 1.89
CA TYR A 72 15.48 -2.01 1.84
C TYR A 72 16.98 -1.91 1.58
N ARG A 73 17.47 -0.83 0.95
CA ARG A 73 18.88 -0.65 0.57
C ARG A 73 19.70 0.18 1.56
N VAL A 74 19.05 1.00 2.39
CA VAL A 74 19.72 1.87 3.37
C VAL A 74 20.24 1.08 4.57
N ASN A 75 21.46 1.36 5.01
CA ASN A 75 22.02 0.80 6.23
C ASN A 75 21.92 1.79 7.41
N SER A 76 20.82 1.74 8.15
CA SER A 76 20.60 2.51 9.37
C SER A 76 19.72 1.73 10.36
N SER A 77 19.68 2.16 11.62
CA SER A 77 18.81 1.55 12.63
C SER A 77 17.33 1.71 12.27
N GLN A 78 16.94 2.87 11.72
CA GLN A 78 15.57 3.13 11.25
C GLN A 78 15.21 2.24 10.06
N ALA A 79 16.12 2.06 9.10
CA ALA A 79 15.91 1.17 7.96
C ALA A 79 15.82 -0.31 8.40
N THR A 80 16.58 -0.71 9.42
CA THR A 80 16.48 -2.05 10.00
C THR A 80 15.13 -2.26 10.68
N ALA A 81 14.65 -1.31 11.48
CA ALA A 81 13.32 -1.37 12.07
C ALA A 81 12.22 -1.46 10.99
N PHE A 82 12.35 -0.66 9.92
CA PHE A 82 11.46 -0.73 8.76
C PHE A 82 11.45 -2.13 8.12
N ARG A 83 12.60 -2.74 7.89
CA ARG A 83 12.70 -4.09 7.30
C ARG A 83 12.11 -5.18 8.20
N ILE A 84 12.33 -5.10 9.51
CA ILE A 84 11.73 -6.03 10.48
C ILE A 84 10.20 -5.93 10.38
N TRP A 85 9.66 -4.71 10.50
CA TRP A 85 8.24 -4.45 10.38
C TRP A 85 7.65 -4.92 9.04
N ALA A 86 8.30 -4.59 7.92
CA ALA A 86 7.83 -4.95 6.59
C ALA A 86 7.83 -6.48 6.38
N THR A 87 8.85 -7.17 6.91
CA THR A 87 8.97 -8.62 6.84
C THR A 87 7.89 -9.31 7.69
N GLU A 88 7.58 -8.77 8.87
CA GLU A 88 6.46 -9.26 9.69
C GLU A 88 5.12 -9.15 8.97
N ARG A 89 4.83 -8.00 8.35
CA ARG A 89 3.60 -7.79 7.58
C ARG A 89 3.53 -8.70 6.35
N LEU A 90 4.63 -8.85 5.62
CA LEU A 90 4.70 -9.74 4.46
C LEU A 90 4.49 -11.20 4.86
N LYS A 91 5.13 -11.65 5.96
CA LYS A 91 4.96 -13.00 6.49
C LYS A 91 3.51 -13.28 6.89
N GLU A 92 2.87 -12.33 7.57
CA GLU A 92 1.47 -12.42 7.92
C GLU A 92 0.58 -12.59 6.67
N TYR A 93 0.80 -11.74 5.66
CA TYR A 93 0.05 -11.80 4.41
C TYR A 93 0.22 -13.15 3.70
N ILE A 94 1.45 -13.68 3.63
CA ILE A 94 1.73 -14.98 3.00
C ILE A 94 1.01 -16.13 3.73
N ILE A 95 0.95 -16.09 5.07
CA ILE A 95 0.35 -17.17 5.87
C ILE A 95 -1.19 -17.09 5.90
N LYS A 96 -1.74 -15.89 6.11
CA LYS A 96 -3.18 -15.70 6.34
C LYS A 96 -3.94 -15.28 5.07
N GLY A 97 -3.25 -14.81 4.05
CA GLY A 97 -3.84 -14.18 2.87
C GLY A 97 -4.27 -12.73 3.07
N PHE A 98 -4.06 -12.15 4.26
CA PHE A 98 -4.36 -10.75 4.57
C PHE A 98 -3.42 -10.22 5.65
N THR A 99 -3.28 -8.90 5.74
CA THR A 99 -2.64 -8.19 6.86
C THR A 99 -3.57 -7.06 7.31
N MET A 100 -3.62 -6.81 8.61
CA MET A 100 -4.55 -5.84 9.20
C MET A 100 -3.86 -5.03 10.30
N ASP A 101 -4.16 -3.74 10.36
CA ASP A 101 -3.71 -2.85 11.41
C ASP A 101 -4.84 -2.66 12.43
N ASP A 102 -4.89 -3.55 13.42
CA ASP A 102 -5.95 -3.59 14.44
C ASP A 102 -6.04 -2.28 15.25
N GLU A 103 -4.89 -1.69 15.59
CA GLU A 103 -4.84 -0.46 16.38
C GLU A 103 -5.40 0.73 15.61
N ARG A 104 -5.09 0.83 14.32
CA ARG A 104 -5.67 1.86 13.45
C ARG A 104 -7.16 1.68 13.22
N LEU A 105 -7.65 0.44 13.22
CA LEU A 105 -9.09 0.16 13.10
C LEU A 105 -9.87 0.48 14.38
N LYS A 106 -9.28 0.21 15.56
CA LYS A 106 -9.87 0.60 16.85
C LYS A 106 -9.88 2.12 17.02
N ASN A 107 -8.83 2.80 16.58
CA ASN A 107 -8.64 4.23 16.75
C ASN A 107 -8.45 4.91 15.39
N PRO A 108 -9.53 5.17 14.63
CA PRO A 108 -9.45 5.80 13.32
C PRO A 108 -8.94 7.24 13.48
N THR A 109 -7.64 7.41 13.31
CA THR A 109 -7.00 8.72 13.18
C THR A 109 -6.89 9.04 11.69
N ASN A 110 -7.46 10.18 11.28
CA ASN A 110 -7.49 10.66 9.88
C ASN A 110 -6.11 11.15 9.40
N PHE A 111 -5.06 10.34 9.56
CA PHE A 111 -3.67 10.71 9.25
C PHE A 111 -3.46 11.09 7.77
N PHE A 112 -4.30 10.57 6.87
CA PHE A 112 -4.25 10.86 5.43
C PHE A 112 -5.59 11.35 4.84
N GLY A 113 -6.55 11.75 5.68
CA GLY A 113 -7.86 12.25 5.24
C GLY A 113 -8.74 11.27 4.46
N LYS A 114 -8.33 10.01 4.33
CA LYS A 114 -9.11 8.92 3.75
C LYS A 114 -9.46 7.92 4.83
N ASP A 115 -10.76 7.78 5.07
CA ASP A 115 -11.30 6.71 5.88
C ASP A 115 -11.42 5.44 5.01
N TYR A 116 -10.52 4.50 5.24
CA TYR A 116 -10.53 3.20 4.55
C TYR A 116 -11.52 2.22 5.20
N PHE A 117 -12.11 2.58 6.33
CA PHE A 117 -13.06 1.74 7.04
C PHE A 117 -14.27 1.38 6.17
N GLU A 118 -14.80 2.35 5.41
CA GLU A 118 -15.90 2.12 4.47
C GLU A 118 -15.54 1.14 3.35
N GLU A 119 -14.30 1.17 2.83
CA GLU A 119 -13.82 0.19 1.85
C GLU A 119 -13.79 -1.22 2.45
N GLN A 120 -13.34 -1.34 3.71
CA GLN A 120 -13.30 -2.62 4.40
C GLN A 120 -14.70 -3.16 4.70
N LEU A 121 -15.63 -2.29 5.12
CA LEU A 121 -17.03 -2.66 5.28
C LEU A 121 -17.66 -3.12 3.96
N ALA A 122 -17.37 -2.44 2.85
CA ALA A 122 -17.83 -2.84 1.53
C ALA A 122 -17.30 -4.24 1.16
N ARG A 123 -16.01 -4.49 1.40
CA ARG A 123 -15.39 -5.81 1.15
C ARG A 123 -15.99 -6.91 2.02
N ILE A 124 -16.25 -6.65 3.30
CA ILE A 124 -16.94 -7.60 4.20
C ILE A 124 -18.35 -7.89 3.69
N ARG A 125 -19.11 -6.86 3.29
CA ARG A 125 -20.46 -7.03 2.74
C ARG A 125 -20.45 -7.89 1.48
N ASP A 126 -19.47 -7.69 0.59
CA ASP A 126 -19.32 -8.48 -0.63
C ASP A 126 -19.02 -9.95 -0.31
N ILE A 127 -18.04 -10.22 0.58
CA ILE A 127 -17.73 -11.58 1.05
C ILE A 127 -18.98 -12.26 1.63
N ARG A 128 -19.74 -11.59 2.50
CA ARG A 128 -20.97 -12.15 3.10
C ARG A 128 -22.08 -12.37 2.06
N SER A 129 -22.15 -11.53 1.03
CA SER A 129 -23.11 -11.72 -0.07
C SER A 129 -22.77 -12.97 -0.91
N SER A 130 -21.47 -13.26 -1.07
CA SER A 130 -20.98 -14.47 -1.74
C SER A 130 -21.27 -15.73 -0.91
N GLU A 131 -21.12 -15.68 0.41
CA GLU A 131 -21.50 -16.76 1.32
C GLU A 131 -23.00 -17.03 1.25
N ARG A 132 -23.84 -15.98 1.29
CA ARG A 132 -25.31 -16.14 1.16
C ARG A 132 -25.69 -16.87 -0.13
N ARG A 133 -25.05 -16.56 -1.25
CA ARG A 133 -25.26 -17.25 -2.53
C ARG A 133 -24.81 -18.71 -2.47
N PHE A 134 -23.70 -19.01 -1.80
CA PHE A 134 -23.24 -20.38 -1.59
C PHE A 134 -24.23 -21.21 -0.76
N TYR A 135 -24.77 -20.68 0.33
CA TYR A 135 -25.79 -21.37 1.14
C TYR A 135 -27.12 -21.54 0.40
N GLN A 136 -27.55 -20.54 -0.37
CA GLN A 136 -28.75 -20.66 -1.22
C GLN A 136 -28.60 -21.76 -2.26
N LYS A 137 -27.44 -21.84 -2.93
CA LYS A 137 -27.14 -22.87 -3.93
C LYS A 137 -27.10 -24.28 -3.35
N ARG A 138 -26.46 -24.47 -2.18
CA ARG A 138 -26.48 -25.77 -1.48
C ARG A 138 -27.88 -26.19 -1.06
N ASN A 139 -28.70 -25.26 -0.58
CA ASN A 139 -30.07 -25.57 -0.20
C ASN A 139 -30.91 -25.96 -1.42
N THR A 140 -30.79 -25.27 -2.56
CA THR A 140 -31.50 -25.68 -3.78
C THR A 140 -30.98 -27.01 -4.34
N GLU A 141 -29.68 -27.27 -4.32
CA GLU A 141 -29.10 -28.56 -4.73
C GLU A 141 -29.57 -29.71 -3.84
N ASN A 142 -29.56 -29.54 -2.51
CA ASN A 142 -30.08 -30.54 -1.58
C ASN A 142 -31.59 -30.76 -1.75
N THR A 143 -32.37 -29.70 -1.98
CA THR A 143 -33.82 -29.82 -2.19
C THR A 143 -34.13 -30.51 -3.53
N CYS A 144 -33.34 -30.26 -4.58
CA CYS A 144 -33.42 -30.98 -5.85
C CYS A 144 -33.02 -32.45 -5.70
N ALA A 145 -31.95 -32.76 -4.95
CA ALA A 145 -31.51 -34.13 -4.70
C ALA A 145 -32.58 -34.95 -3.94
N TYR A 146 -33.20 -34.38 -2.91
CA TYR A 146 -34.30 -35.01 -2.19
C TYR A 146 -35.56 -35.19 -3.06
N ARG A 147 -35.91 -34.20 -3.90
CA ARG A 147 -37.05 -34.32 -4.83
C ARG A 147 -36.84 -35.39 -5.91
N ILE A 148 -35.64 -35.55 -6.44
CA ILE A 148 -35.31 -36.59 -7.41
C ILE A 148 -35.40 -37.99 -6.77
N ASN A 149 -34.89 -38.15 -5.55
CA ASN A 149 -34.97 -39.43 -4.83
C ASN A 149 -36.40 -39.77 -4.40
N CYS A 150 -37.21 -38.80 -3.96
CA CYS A 150 -38.62 -39.03 -3.66
C CYS A 150 -39.44 -39.39 -4.91
N MET A 151 -39.18 -38.79 -6.08
CA MET A 151 -39.87 -39.17 -7.31
C MET A 151 -39.52 -40.59 -7.77
N LYS A 152 -38.27 -41.05 -7.59
CA LYS A 152 -37.89 -42.45 -7.87
C LYS A 152 -38.52 -43.46 -6.90
N ALA A 153 -38.76 -43.08 -5.65
CA ALA A 153 -39.37 -43.94 -4.64
C ALA A 153 -40.90 -44.13 -4.79
N ILE A 154 -41.56 -43.31 -5.61
CA ILE A 154 -43.02 -43.38 -5.87
C ILE A 154 -43.32 -44.13 -7.19
N SER A 155 -42.30 -44.48 -7.98
CA SER A 155 -42.44 -45.16 -9.28
C SER A 155 -42.09 -46.66 -9.26
N ILE A 156 -42.14 -47.31 -8.09
CA ILE A 156 -42.07 -48.77 -7.90
C ILE A 156 -43.34 -49.20 -7.17
#